data_AF-A0A5Y3M6M8-F1
#
_entry.id   AF-A0A5Y3M6M8-F1
#
_cell.length_a   1.000
_cell.length_b   1.000
_cell.length_c   1.000
_cell.angle_alpha   90.00
_cell.angle_beta   90.00
_cell.angle_gamma   90.00
#
_symmetry.space_group_name_H-M   'P 1'
#
loop_
_entity.id
_entity.type
_entity.pdbx_description
1 polymer ?
#
loop_
_entity_poly.entity_id
_entity_poly.type
_entity_poly.pdbx_seq_one_letter_code
_entity_poly.pdbx_strand_id
1 'polypeptide(L)'
;GQLKVTNEIQSTYADGFRIAYGSYGSYWRNDGANLYLMLTDKDKPFGGYNALRPFMVNLASGEVTLGRAKFSDYTYLDARYQAKGNYTPAGEAYTKAVSDGRFQPKGNYTPAGEAYTKAVSDGRFQPKGSYTPAGQAYTKGESDGRYVQNMRLGTAATINIGGNGSVPGGCVVVGAGTDDWKLNRLIYKPIQRNINGVWATISG
;
A
#
# COMPACT_ATOMS: atom_id res chain seq x y z
N GLY A 1 17.19 72.55 24.13
CA GLY A 1 16.52 73.46 23.18
C GLY A 1 16.24 72.75 21.88
N GLN A 2 15.42 73.30 21.00
CA GLN A 2 15.16 72.72 19.67
C GLN A 2 16.24 73.18 18.69
N LEU A 3 16.79 72.25 17.90
CA LEU A 3 17.57 72.58 16.71
C LEU A 3 16.59 72.70 15.54
N LYS A 4 16.60 73.85 14.85
CA LYS A 4 15.82 74.09 13.63
C LYS A 4 16.79 74.54 12.54
N VAL A 5 16.73 73.89 11.37
CA VAL A 5 17.60 74.17 10.24
C VAL A 5 16.72 74.33 9.01
N THR A 6 17.00 75.33 8.17
CA THR A 6 16.26 75.57 6.91
C THR A 6 16.83 74.80 5.73
N ASN A 7 18.11 74.43 5.82
CA ASN A 7 18.83 73.72 4.78
C ASN A 7 18.98 72.22 5.13
N GLU A 8 19.48 71.45 4.16
CA GLU A 8 19.76 70.02 4.33
C GLU A 8 20.78 69.77 5.45
N ILE A 9 20.55 68.72 6.23
CA ILE A 9 21.52 68.19 7.17
C ILE A 9 22.09 66.91 6.55
N GLN A 10 23.40 66.92 6.30
CA GLN A 10 24.11 65.78 5.72
C GLN A 10 25.01 65.14 6.77
N SER A 11 25.09 63.81 6.75
CA SER A 11 26.12 63.06 7.47
C SER A 11 26.95 62.30 6.46
N THR A 12 28.27 62.42 6.56
CA THR A 12 29.23 61.61 5.79
C THR A 12 29.70 60.39 6.56
N TYR A 13 29.15 60.16 7.76
CA TYR A 13 29.43 58.99 8.58
C TYR A 13 28.42 57.88 8.28
N ALA A 14 28.88 56.63 8.26
CA ALA A 14 28.01 55.50 7.96
C ALA A 14 26.82 55.41 8.93
N ASP A 15 27.06 55.62 10.23
CA ASP A 15 26.01 55.70 11.26
C ASP A 15 25.52 57.14 11.40
N GLY A 16 24.71 57.58 10.44
CA GLY A 16 24.45 59.00 10.19
C GLY A 16 23.56 59.69 11.22
N PHE A 17 22.33 59.20 11.42
CA PHE A 17 21.31 59.88 12.22
C PHE A 17 20.80 59.00 13.35
N ARG A 18 21.07 59.40 14.60
CA ARG A 18 20.73 58.65 15.81
C ARG A 18 19.70 59.35 16.68
N ILE A 19 18.76 58.57 17.17
CA ILE A 19 17.87 58.92 18.28
C ILE A 19 18.28 58.04 19.46
N ALA A 20 18.82 58.65 20.51
CA ALA A 20 19.24 57.98 21.73
C ALA A 20 18.34 58.42 22.88
N TYR A 21 17.42 57.55 23.30
CA TYR A 21 16.43 57.89 24.32
C TYR A 21 16.09 56.67 25.21
N GLY A 22 16.10 56.87 26.53
CA GLY A 22 15.97 55.78 27.49
C GLY A 22 17.11 54.77 27.38
N SER A 23 16.80 53.47 27.47
CA SER A 23 17.78 52.38 27.44
C SER A 23 18.27 52.00 26.04
N TYR A 24 17.73 52.55 24.96
CA TYR A 24 18.05 52.11 23.60
C TYR A 24 18.37 53.29 22.69
N GLY A 25 19.22 53.03 21.70
CA GLY A 25 19.44 53.91 20.57
C GLY A 25 18.88 53.27 19.31
N SER A 26 18.32 54.09 18.44
CA SER A 26 17.98 53.72 17.08
C SER A 26 18.65 54.70 16.12
N TYR A 27 19.11 54.21 14.97
CA TYR A 27 19.78 55.08 14.01
C TYR A 27 19.73 54.55 12.59
N TRP A 28 19.81 55.47 11.63
CA TRP A 28 19.95 55.16 10.22
C TRP A 28 21.42 54.93 9.89
N ARG A 29 21.74 53.76 9.34
CA ARG A 29 23.08 53.42 8.85
C ARG A 29 23.06 53.23 7.34
N ASN A 30 23.91 53.94 6.61
CA ASN A 30 24.24 53.67 5.22
C ASN A 30 25.69 53.16 5.15
N ASP A 31 25.89 51.92 4.72
CA ASP A 31 27.23 51.31 4.62
C ASP A 31 27.81 51.32 3.20
N GLY A 32 27.16 52.02 2.27
CA GLY A 32 27.52 52.09 0.85
C GLY A 32 26.79 51.07 -0.02
N ALA A 33 26.24 50.00 0.55
CA ALA A 33 25.47 48.99 -0.18
C ALA A 33 23.98 48.99 0.21
N ASN A 34 23.69 49.17 1.50
CA ASN A 34 22.34 49.17 2.01
C ASN A 34 22.12 50.27 3.07
N LEU A 35 20.88 50.76 3.15
CA LEU A 35 20.39 51.59 4.26
C LEU A 35 19.71 50.69 5.29
N TYR A 36 19.98 50.91 6.58
CA TYR A 36 19.43 50.13 7.68
C TYR A 36 18.82 51.02 8.76
N LEU A 37 17.75 50.54 9.38
CA LEU A 37 17.38 50.96 10.73
C LEU A 37 18.06 50.05 11.76
N MET A 38 19.06 50.60 12.46
CA MET A 38 19.85 49.90 13.47
C MET A 38 19.33 50.16 14.88
N LEU A 39 19.54 49.19 15.77
CA LEU A 39 19.18 49.25 17.19
C LEU A 39 20.38 48.88 18.05
N THR A 40 20.55 49.52 19.20
CA THR A 40 21.59 49.16 20.17
C THR A 40 21.15 48.01 21.09
N ASP A 41 22.09 47.44 21.83
CA ASP A 41 21.75 46.68 23.04
C ASP A 41 21.04 47.57 24.08
N LYS A 42 20.34 46.91 25.01
CA LYS A 42 19.74 47.57 26.17
C LYS A 42 20.82 48.24 27.01
N ASP A 43 20.49 49.42 27.53
CA ASP A 43 21.31 50.28 28.39
C ASP A 43 22.58 50.79 27.70
N LYS A 44 22.64 50.71 26.36
CA LYS A 44 23.74 51.24 25.53
C LYS A 44 23.23 52.16 24.42
N PRO A 45 22.49 53.25 24.72
CA PRO A 45 21.82 54.07 23.70
C PRO A 45 22.77 54.75 22.70
N PHE A 46 24.04 54.93 23.05
CA PHE A 46 25.09 55.45 22.16
C PHE A 46 26.06 54.36 21.67
N GLY A 47 25.80 53.08 21.98
CA GLY A 47 26.62 51.95 21.54
C GLY A 47 26.45 51.60 20.06
N GLY A 48 27.20 50.58 19.62
CA GLY A 48 27.06 49.96 18.31
C GLY A 48 25.74 49.20 18.14
N TYR A 49 25.48 48.75 16.92
CA TYR A 49 24.27 47.99 16.59
C TYR A 49 24.34 46.56 17.14
N ASN A 50 23.18 46.04 17.55
CA ASN A 50 23.00 44.64 17.89
C ASN A 50 22.71 43.80 16.63
N ALA A 51 22.21 42.57 16.77
CA ALA A 51 21.92 41.67 15.65
C ALA A 51 20.55 41.88 14.96
N LEU A 52 19.69 42.77 15.47
CA LEU A 52 18.34 42.98 14.94
C LEU A 52 18.39 43.82 13.65
N ARG A 53 17.65 43.39 12.63
CA ARG A 53 17.53 44.08 11.32
C ARG A 53 16.05 44.25 10.94
N PRO A 54 15.33 45.19 11.56
CA PRO A 54 13.90 45.38 11.30
C PRO A 54 13.61 45.88 9.88
N PHE A 55 14.43 46.80 9.35
CA PHE A 55 14.25 47.43 8.04
C PHE A 55 15.60 47.62 7.35
N MET A 56 15.68 47.24 6.08
CA MET A 56 16.84 47.41 5.20
C MET A 56 16.38 47.79 3.79
N VAL A 57 17.14 48.64 3.09
CA VAL A 57 16.96 48.92 1.66
C VAL A 57 18.28 48.69 0.94
N ASN A 58 18.26 47.89 -0.12
CA ASN A 58 19.40 47.80 -1.01
C ASN A 58 19.50 49.08 -1.86
N LEU A 59 20.62 49.78 -1.78
CA LEU A 59 20.77 51.10 -2.41
C LEU A 59 20.87 51.03 -3.93
N ALA A 60 21.28 49.88 -4.49
CA ALA A 60 21.39 49.71 -5.94
C ALA A 60 20.05 49.34 -6.59
N SER A 61 19.24 48.48 -5.95
CA SER A 61 17.98 47.96 -6.50
C SER A 61 16.73 48.65 -5.96
N GLY A 62 16.83 49.32 -4.81
CA GLY A 62 15.68 49.85 -4.08
C GLY A 62 14.86 48.78 -3.33
N GLU A 63 15.31 47.51 -3.32
CA GLU A 63 14.58 46.43 -2.65
C GLU A 63 14.55 46.64 -1.14
N VAL A 64 13.34 46.57 -0.56
CA VAL A 64 13.12 46.69 0.88
C VAL A 64 13.03 45.29 1.49
N THR A 65 13.85 45.05 2.51
CA THR A 65 13.79 43.84 3.34
C THR A 65 13.33 44.19 4.75
N LEU A 66 12.25 43.55 5.21
CA LEU A 66 11.78 43.61 6.59
C LEU A 66 12.17 42.35 7.35
N GLY A 67 13.27 42.39 8.12
CA GLY A 67 13.72 41.21 8.87
C GLY A 67 12.85 40.87 10.09
N ARG A 68 12.06 41.85 10.57
CA ARG A 68 11.07 41.66 11.65
C ARG A 68 9.88 42.59 11.44
N ALA A 69 8.75 42.05 11.03
CA ALA A 69 7.50 42.79 10.85
C ALA A 69 6.34 42.11 11.59
N LYS A 70 5.54 42.90 12.29
CA LYS A 70 4.24 42.49 12.82
C LYS A 70 3.23 43.52 12.33
N PHE A 71 2.24 43.08 11.58
CA PHE A 71 1.14 43.93 11.13
C PHE A 71 -0.06 43.75 12.06
N SER A 72 -0.70 44.84 12.44
CA SER A 72 -1.97 44.84 13.19
C SER A 72 -3.18 44.66 12.27
N ASP A 73 -3.02 45.01 11.00
CA ASP A 73 -4.03 44.94 9.96
C ASP A 73 -3.40 44.38 8.69
N TYR A 74 -4.06 43.40 8.07
CA TYR A 74 -3.62 42.69 6.87
C TYR A 74 -4.45 43.06 5.64
N THR A 75 -5.37 44.03 5.74
CA THR A 75 -6.30 44.46 4.68
C THR A 75 -5.61 44.78 3.36
N TYR A 76 -4.37 45.31 3.43
CA TYR A 76 -3.60 45.72 2.26
C TYR A 76 -2.56 44.69 1.79
N LEU A 77 -2.48 43.52 2.42
CA LEU A 77 -1.65 42.43 1.92
C LEU A 77 -2.44 41.60 0.90
N ASP A 78 -1.76 41.09 -0.13
CA ASP A 78 -2.32 40.11 -1.06
C ASP A 78 -2.89 38.94 -0.26
N ALA A 79 -4.09 38.46 -0.64
CA ALA A 79 -4.87 37.47 0.11
C ALA A 79 -4.13 36.14 0.37
N ARG A 80 -3.05 35.88 -0.39
CA ARG A 80 -2.17 34.72 -0.16
C ARG A 80 -1.27 34.87 1.06
N TYR A 81 -1.05 36.08 1.56
CA TYR A 81 -0.26 36.35 2.76
C TYR A 81 -1.16 36.43 3.99
N GLN A 82 -1.23 35.33 4.74
CA GLN A 82 -1.96 35.26 6.01
C GLN A 82 -1.03 35.19 7.21
N ALA A 83 -1.58 35.56 8.38
CA ALA A 83 -0.89 35.38 9.66
C ALA A 83 -0.45 33.92 9.84
N LYS A 84 0.77 33.73 10.37
CA LYS A 84 1.32 32.40 10.70
C LYS A 84 0.32 31.63 11.58
N GLY A 85 -0.18 30.49 11.09
CA GLY A 85 -1.20 29.68 11.76
C GLY A 85 -2.53 29.58 10.98
N ASN A 86 -2.81 30.52 10.07
CA ASN A 86 -3.91 30.44 9.12
C ASN A 86 -3.43 29.79 7.80
N TYR A 87 -3.22 28.48 7.83
CA TYR A 87 -2.70 27.72 6.68
C TYR A 87 -3.72 27.41 5.58
N THR A 88 -4.90 28.02 5.62
CA THR A 88 -5.89 27.89 4.55
C THR A 88 -6.06 29.23 3.87
N PRO A 89 -5.36 29.48 2.74
CA PRO A 89 -5.81 30.45 1.75
C PRO A 89 -7.30 30.23 1.52
N ALA A 90 -8.12 31.23 1.86
CA ALA A 90 -9.55 31.17 1.62
C ALA A 90 -9.76 31.05 0.11
N GLY A 91 -10.08 29.84 -0.36
CA GLY A 91 -10.40 29.57 -1.77
C GLY A 91 -9.55 28.51 -2.48
N GLU A 92 -8.37 28.11 -1.97
CA GLU A 92 -7.47 27.21 -2.72
C GLU A 92 -7.21 25.85 -2.06
N ALA A 93 -7.46 25.71 -0.75
CA ALA A 93 -7.38 24.42 -0.07
C ALA A 93 -8.80 23.94 0.27
N TYR A 94 -9.15 22.72 -0.14
CA TYR A 94 -10.35 22.08 0.39
C TYR A 94 -10.26 22.03 1.91
N THR A 95 -11.27 22.58 2.59
CA THR A 95 -11.39 22.38 4.04
C THR A 95 -11.42 20.87 4.31
N LYS A 96 -11.01 20.43 5.51
CA LYS A 96 -11.00 19.00 5.84
C LYS A 96 -12.36 18.34 5.51
N ALA A 97 -13.47 19.01 5.83
CA ALA A 97 -14.82 18.56 5.49
C ALA A 97 -15.07 18.45 3.98
N VAL A 98 -14.57 19.40 3.19
CA VAL A 98 -14.70 19.38 1.72
C VAL A 98 -13.80 18.31 1.10
N SER A 99 -12.60 18.09 1.63
CA SER A 99 -11.71 17.02 1.20
C SER A 99 -12.28 15.65 1.55
N ASP A 100 -12.77 15.47 2.77
CA ASP A 100 -13.40 14.24 3.25
C ASP A 100 -14.68 13.91 2.43
N GLY A 101 -15.38 14.93 1.92
CA GLY A 101 -16.57 14.75 1.07
C GLY A 101 -16.27 14.53 -0.42
N ARG A 102 -15.18 15.09 -0.97
CA ARG A 102 -14.85 15.00 -2.40
C ARG A 102 -13.90 13.86 -2.74
N PHE A 103 -13.02 13.47 -1.83
CA PHE A 103 -12.01 12.44 -2.09
C PHE A 103 -12.29 11.22 -1.24
N GLN A 104 -12.35 10.07 -1.89
CA GLN A 104 -12.43 8.79 -1.19
C GLN A 104 -11.13 8.56 -0.39
N PRO A 105 -11.21 8.00 0.83
CA PRO A 105 -10.03 7.63 1.61
C PRO A 105 -9.09 6.73 0.79
N LYS A 106 -7.78 6.98 0.90
CA LYS A 106 -6.73 6.21 0.23
C LYS A 106 -6.92 4.72 0.54
N GLY A 107 -7.24 3.92 -0.50
CA GLY A 107 -7.54 2.49 -0.36
C GLY A 107 -8.96 2.08 -0.77
N ASN A 108 -9.87 3.03 -1.05
CA ASN A 108 -11.26 2.74 -1.45
C ASN A 108 -11.55 3.25 -2.88
N TYR A 109 -10.85 2.68 -3.87
CA TYR A 109 -10.76 3.19 -5.26
C TYR A 109 -11.90 2.79 -6.20
N THR A 110 -12.92 2.07 -5.73
CA THR A 110 -13.99 1.60 -6.63
C THR A 110 -15.28 2.38 -6.39
N PRO A 111 -15.89 2.98 -7.44
CA PRO A 111 -17.22 3.55 -7.37
C PRO A 111 -18.21 2.57 -6.73
N ALA A 112 -19.04 3.07 -5.82
CA ALA A 112 -20.06 2.27 -5.17
C ALA A 112 -20.99 1.66 -6.23
N GLY A 113 -20.97 0.32 -6.34
CA GLY A 113 -21.79 -0.43 -7.29
C GLY A 113 -21.03 -1.05 -8.47
N GLU A 114 -19.78 -0.68 -8.73
CA GLU A 114 -19.01 -1.22 -9.88
C GLU A 114 -18.08 -2.38 -9.53
N ALA A 115 -17.78 -2.60 -8.24
CA ALA A 115 -16.95 -3.71 -7.79
C ALA A 115 -17.68 -4.61 -6.78
N TYR A 116 -17.54 -5.91 -6.96
CA TYR A 116 -17.98 -6.88 -5.97
C TYR A 116 -17.13 -6.75 -4.70
N THR A 117 -17.77 -6.63 -3.54
CA THR A 117 -17.06 -6.72 -2.26
C THR A 117 -16.39 -8.10 -2.16
N LYS A 118 -15.35 -8.24 -1.34
CA LYS A 118 -14.67 -9.53 -1.15
C LYS A 118 -15.65 -10.65 -0.80
N ALA A 119 -16.66 -10.37 0.01
CA ALA A 119 -17.71 -11.33 0.35
C ALA A 119 -18.57 -11.72 -0.86
N VAL A 120 -18.90 -10.75 -1.73
CA VAL A 120 -19.67 -11.02 -2.96
C VAL A 120 -18.83 -11.76 -3.99
N SER A 121 -17.54 -11.44 -4.14
CA SER A 121 -16.65 -12.18 -5.03
C SER A 121 -16.43 -13.61 -4.56
N ASP A 122 -16.20 -13.80 -3.25
CA ASP A 122 -15.99 -15.13 -2.66
C ASP A 122 -17.26 -16.00 -2.74
N GLY A 123 -18.45 -15.37 -2.73
CA GLY A 123 -19.72 -16.08 -2.89
C GLY A 123 -20.15 -16.35 -4.34
N ARG A 124 -19.76 -15.49 -5.30
CA ARG A 124 -20.16 -15.61 -6.72
C ARG A 124 -19.16 -16.36 -7.59
N PHE A 125 -17.88 -16.34 -7.25
CA PHE A 125 -16.82 -16.93 -8.07
C PHE A 125 -16.13 -18.07 -7.33
N GLN A 126 -15.95 -19.20 -8.01
CA GLN A 126 -15.24 -20.34 -7.45
C GLN A 126 -13.73 -20.04 -7.31
N PRO A 127 -13.05 -20.52 -6.25
CA PRO A 127 -11.61 -20.34 -6.08
C PRO A 127 -10.81 -20.85 -7.27
N LYS A 128 -9.72 -20.15 -7.62
CA LYS A 128 -8.79 -20.55 -8.69
C LYS A 128 -8.30 -21.97 -8.44
N GLY A 129 -8.60 -22.90 -9.34
CA GLY A 129 -8.29 -24.33 -9.20
C GLY A 129 -9.51 -25.25 -9.08
N SER A 130 -10.72 -24.69 -8.91
CA SER A 130 -11.97 -25.46 -8.85
C SER A 130 -12.77 -25.31 -10.16
N TYR A 131 -12.47 -26.15 -11.15
CA TYR A 131 -12.93 -26.02 -12.55
C TYR A 131 -14.23 -26.76 -12.88
N THR A 132 -14.99 -27.26 -11.91
CA THR A 132 -16.23 -28.02 -12.21
C THR A 132 -17.46 -27.34 -11.62
N PRO A 133 -18.56 -27.19 -12.41
CA PRO A 133 -19.83 -26.72 -11.90
C PRO A 133 -20.31 -27.60 -10.73
N ALA A 134 -20.78 -26.97 -9.66
CA ALA A 134 -21.32 -27.68 -8.50
C ALA A 134 -22.41 -28.67 -8.94
N GLY A 135 -22.24 -29.94 -8.54
CA GLY A 135 -23.19 -31.03 -8.86
C GLY A 135 -22.98 -31.75 -10.19
N GLN A 136 -21.98 -31.39 -11.00
CA GLN A 136 -21.69 -32.04 -12.29
C GLN A 136 -20.43 -32.94 -12.27
N ALA A 137 -19.66 -32.94 -11.17
CA ALA A 137 -18.48 -33.78 -11.00
C ALA A 137 -18.53 -34.53 -9.67
N TYR A 138 -18.18 -35.81 -9.70
CA TYR A 138 -17.99 -36.60 -8.49
C TYR A 138 -16.76 -36.10 -7.73
N THR A 139 -16.89 -35.95 -6.42
CA THR A 139 -15.74 -35.84 -5.53
C THR A 139 -14.84 -37.08 -5.66
N LYS A 140 -13.57 -36.97 -5.24
CA LYS A 140 -12.65 -38.11 -5.28
C LYS A 140 -13.23 -39.34 -4.56
N GLY A 141 -13.89 -39.16 -3.42
CA GLY A 141 -14.54 -40.24 -2.69
C GLY A 141 -15.72 -40.87 -3.42
N GLU A 142 -16.57 -40.05 -4.07
CA GLU A 142 -17.68 -40.57 -4.89
C GLU A 142 -17.19 -41.32 -6.12
N SER A 143 -16.13 -40.84 -6.77
CA SER A 143 -15.49 -41.52 -7.90
C SER A 143 -14.86 -42.83 -7.45
N ASP A 144 -14.11 -42.81 -6.35
CA ASP A 144 -13.43 -43.98 -5.81
C ASP A 144 -14.39 -45.10 -5.38
N GLY A 145 -15.61 -44.75 -4.95
CA GLY A 145 -16.67 -45.69 -4.64
C GLY A 145 -17.41 -46.27 -5.85
N ARG A 146 -17.30 -45.64 -7.03
CA ARG A 146 -18.09 -46.00 -8.23
C ARG A 146 -17.28 -46.73 -9.29
N TYR A 147 -16.02 -46.38 -9.45
CA TYR A 147 -15.21 -46.84 -10.58
C TYR A 147 -14.07 -47.78 -10.15
N VAL A 148 -13.73 -48.73 -11.02
CA VAL A 148 -12.61 -49.66 -10.81
C VAL A 148 -11.30 -48.88 -10.95
N GLN A 149 -10.49 -48.84 -9.88
CA GLN A 149 -9.18 -48.19 -9.94
C GLN A 149 -8.08 -49.10 -10.51
N ASN A 150 -8.22 -50.43 -10.35
CA ASN A 150 -7.18 -51.37 -10.78
C ASN A 150 -7.72 -52.80 -10.95
N MET A 151 -7.00 -53.64 -11.72
CA MET A 151 -7.30 -55.04 -11.95
C MET A 151 -6.03 -55.89 -11.84
N ARG A 152 -6.14 -57.11 -11.31
CA ARG A 152 -5.02 -58.06 -11.21
C ARG A 152 -5.48 -59.51 -11.23
N LEU A 153 -4.53 -60.43 -11.42
CA LEU A 153 -4.71 -61.84 -11.11
C LEU A 153 -4.27 -62.11 -9.67
N GLY A 154 -5.10 -62.81 -8.89
CA GLY A 154 -4.77 -63.20 -7.52
C GLY A 154 -3.82 -64.40 -7.45
N THR A 155 -3.72 -64.99 -6.26
CA THR A 155 -2.87 -66.15 -6.00
C THR A 155 -3.28 -67.36 -6.85
N ALA A 156 -2.30 -68.09 -7.37
CA ALA A 156 -2.55 -69.32 -8.11
C ALA A 156 -3.12 -70.41 -7.19
N ALA A 157 -4.13 -71.10 -7.68
CA ALA A 157 -4.69 -72.29 -7.08
C ALA A 157 -4.78 -73.40 -8.12
N THR A 158 -5.10 -74.61 -7.68
CA THR A 158 -5.08 -75.79 -8.53
C THR A 158 -6.32 -76.63 -8.28
N ILE A 159 -6.93 -77.13 -9.35
CA ILE A 159 -8.07 -78.05 -9.31
C ILE A 159 -7.76 -79.28 -10.14
N ASN A 160 -8.01 -80.47 -9.58
CA ASN A 160 -7.89 -81.72 -10.31
C ASN A 160 -9.14 -81.93 -11.17
N ILE A 161 -8.96 -82.43 -12.39
CA ILE A 161 -10.03 -82.62 -13.38
C ILE A 161 -9.88 -84.00 -14.03
N GLY A 162 -10.97 -84.71 -14.27
CA GLY A 162 -10.95 -86.04 -14.89
C GLY A 162 -10.94 -86.00 -16.42
N GLY A 163 -10.04 -85.23 -17.04
CA GLY A 163 -9.98 -85.02 -18.49
C GLY A 163 -10.72 -83.76 -18.98
N ASN A 164 -11.97 -83.57 -18.55
CA ASN A 164 -12.72 -82.33 -18.80
C ASN A 164 -13.08 -81.66 -17.46
N GLY A 165 -12.97 -80.33 -17.39
CA GLY A 165 -13.31 -79.57 -16.20
C GLY A 165 -13.19 -78.07 -16.39
N SER A 166 -13.82 -77.32 -15.48
CA SER A 166 -13.81 -75.86 -15.46
C SER A 166 -13.16 -75.34 -14.17
N VAL A 167 -12.81 -74.05 -14.19
CA VAL A 167 -12.34 -73.33 -13.00
C VAL A 167 -13.50 -72.59 -12.34
N PRO A 168 -13.42 -72.27 -11.04
CA PRO A 168 -14.48 -71.52 -10.36
C PRO A 168 -14.82 -70.19 -11.04
N GLY A 169 -16.07 -69.73 -10.88
CA GLY A 169 -16.51 -68.43 -11.38
C GLY A 169 -15.58 -67.30 -10.93
N GLY A 170 -15.27 -66.38 -11.85
CA GLY A 170 -14.34 -65.28 -11.61
C GLY A 170 -12.87 -65.65 -11.72
N CYS A 171 -12.54 -66.90 -12.08
CA CYS A 171 -11.17 -67.35 -12.29
C CYS A 171 -10.87 -67.57 -13.77
N VAL A 172 -9.58 -67.49 -14.11
CA VAL A 172 -9.04 -67.83 -15.43
C VAL A 172 -7.98 -68.91 -15.30
N VAL A 173 -7.95 -69.84 -16.25
CA VAL A 173 -6.89 -70.85 -16.36
C VAL A 173 -5.59 -70.16 -16.78
N VAL A 174 -4.53 -70.40 -16.02
CA VAL A 174 -3.19 -69.85 -16.30
C VAL A 174 -2.14 -70.94 -16.55
N GLY A 175 -2.54 -72.21 -16.41
CA GLY A 175 -1.69 -73.36 -16.71
C GLY A 175 -2.47 -74.66 -16.56
N ALA A 176 -1.88 -75.76 -17.04
CA ALA A 176 -2.46 -77.07 -16.90
C ALA A 176 -1.40 -78.14 -16.68
N GLY A 177 -1.76 -79.21 -15.97
CA GLY A 177 -0.91 -80.37 -15.71
C GLY A 177 -1.51 -81.63 -16.33
N THR A 178 -0.62 -82.46 -16.85
CA THR A 178 -0.94 -83.76 -17.45
C THR A 178 -0.30 -84.88 -16.64
N ASP A 179 -1.05 -85.95 -16.40
CA ASP A 179 -0.54 -87.21 -15.88
C ASP A 179 -0.84 -88.29 -16.93
N ASP A 180 0.14 -89.16 -17.26
CA ASP A 180 0.00 -90.21 -18.29
C ASP A 180 -0.68 -89.74 -19.59
N TRP A 181 -0.20 -88.60 -20.14
CA TRP A 181 -0.71 -87.96 -21.37
C TRP A 181 -2.17 -87.49 -21.32
N LYS A 182 -2.78 -87.47 -20.13
CA LYS A 182 -4.15 -86.99 -19.93
C LYS A 182 -4.13 -85.71 -19.12
N LEU A 183 -4.89 -84.72 -19.57
CA LEU A 183 -5.12 -83.50 -18.80
C LEU A 183 -5.82 -83.87 -17.49
N ASN A 184 -5.13 -83.68 -16.36
CA ASN A 184 -5.64 -84.10 -15.05
C ASN A 184 -5.75 -82.94 -14.06
N ARG A 185 -5.24 -81.76 -14.42
CA ARG A 185 -5.14 -80.64 -13.50
C ARG A 185 -5.16 -79.28 -14.19
N LEU A 186 -5.89 -78.32 -13.63
CA LEU A 186 -5.87 -76.92 -14.06
C LEU A 186 -5.30 -76.03 -12.96
N ILE A 187 -4.40 -75.13 -13.35
CA ILE A 187 -3.88 -74.06 -12.51
C ILE A 187 -4.66 -72.80 -12.88
N TYR A 188 -5.26 -72.15 -11.90
CA TYR A 188 -6.11 -70.99 -12.13
C TYR A 188 -5.79 -69.85 -11.18
N LYS A 189 -6.12 -68.63 -11.61
CA LYS A 189 -6.03 -67.43 -10.77
C LYS A 189 -7.37 -66.70 -10.80
N PRO A 190 -7.85 -66.19 -9.64
CA PRO A 190 -9.01 -65.31 -9.62
C PRO A 190 -8.69 -63.96 -10.27
N ILE A 191 -9.57 -63.44 -11.10
CA ILE A 191 -9.50 -62.06 -11.59
C ILE A 191 -10.05 -61.16 -10.48
N GLN A 192 -9.23 -60.24 -10.00
CA GLN A 192 -9.58 -59.32 -8.91
C GLN A 192 -9.66 -57.89 -9.44
N ARG A 193 -10.65 -57.14 -8.94
CA ARG A 193 -10.79 -55.68 -9.15
C ARG A 193 -10.59 -54.93 -7.85
N ASN A 194 -10.03 -53.73 -7.93
CA ASN A 194 -9.99 -52.79 -6.82
C ASN A 194 -11.11 -51.75 -7.00
N ILE A 195 -11.97 -51.64 -5.99
CA ILE A 195 -12.93 -50.55 -5.85
C ILE A 195 -12.77 -49.97 -4.44
N ASN A 196 -12.53 -48.67 -4.34
CA ASN A 196 -12.35 -47.95 -3.09
C ASN A 196 -11.26 -48.55 -2.18
N GLY A 197 -10.15 -49.00 -2.76
CA GLY A 197 -9.04 -49.64 -2.04
C GLY A 197 -9.27 -51.12 -1.69
N VAL A 198 -10.49 -51.65 -1.87
CA VAL A 198 -10.84 -53.03 -1.58
C VAL A 198 -10.64 -53.91 -2.81
N TRP A 199 -9.82 -54.96 -2.67
CA TRP A 199 -9.64 -55.98 -3.71
C TRP A 199 -10.67 -57.10 -3.55
N ALA A 200 -11.45 -57.36 -4.60
CA ALA A 200 -12.43 -58.45 -4.63
C ALA A 200 -12.34 -59.25 -5.93
N THR A 201 -12.54 -60.56 -5.86
CA THR A 201 -12.67 -61.43 -7.05
C THR A 201 -13.98 -61.08 -7.76
N ILE A 202 -13.93 -60.96 -9.09
CA ILE A 202 -15.14 -60.73 -9.88
C ILE A 202 -16.05 -61.95 -9.83
N SER A 203 -17.36 -61.76 -9.96
CA SER A 203 -18.27 -62.87 -10.25
C SER A 203 -18.04 -63.36 -11.68
N GLY A 204 -18.11 -64.68 -11.90
CA GLY A 204 -18.12 -65.29 -13.24
C GLY A 204 -19.42 -66.00 -13.53
#